data_AF-A0A8T5MK44-F1
#
_entry.id   AF-A0A8T5MK44-F1
#
_cell.length_a   1.000
_cell.length_b   1.000
_cell.length_c   1.000
_cell.angle_alpha   90.00
_cell.angle_beta   90.00
_cell.angle_gamma   90.00
#
_symmetry.space_group_name_H-M   'P 1'
#
loop_
_entity.id
_entity.type
_entity.pdbx_description
1 polymer ?
#
loop_
_entity_poly.entity_id
_entity_poly.type
_entity_poly.pdbx_seq_one_letter_code
_entity_poly.pdbx_strand_id
1 'polypeptide(L)'
;MARIKKEEKKNNTLLLVLVGIMVFGTVAGGLLFQSPQDDQALLTTPPPLTLGPQEEIVTIKHNPSNTTLVTTAGYQTITYDNNSIYIDSNHPLVGSTLIFDIQVTNITRENFTGDMKNMTVEAGDVVEVNYTGRLAGGEVFDTSRHEIAINDSIPKVSWFNMRQLYQPLAFIAGAGMMIQGFDEAARGMKINETKTVEILPEEGYGLHNSSLLQAMPITQSWQKGMELKKYIELTKDAFKGRFGDINITKGAIFNVPGTNFNASIYYDAGDLVVVEMLPGQGDVVRFYEYPWDSTVVSVLPGQINLKHNLESGDVIQFEGLPWNSTVL
;
A
#
# COMPACT_ATOMS: atom_id res chain seq x y z
N MET A 1 -15.05 30.39 31.83
CA MET A 1 -14.24 31.14 30.85
C MET A 1 -12.81 30.63 30.89
N ALA A 2 -12.40 29.80 29.94
CA ALA A 2 -11.01 29.47 29.67
C ALA A 2 -10.89 29.25 28.15
N ARG A 3 -10.00 30.03 27.53
CA ARG A 3 -9.83 30.17 26.08
C ARG A 3 -9.24 28.89 25.48
N ILE A 4 -9.93 28.34 24.49
CA ILE A 4 -9.45 27.29 23.59
C ILE A 4 -8.36 27.89 22.70
N LYS A 5 -7.11 27.43 22.85
CA LYS A 5 -6.06 27.64 21.84
C LYS A 5 -6.30 26.63 20.71
N LYS A 6 -6.53 27.16 19.52
CA LYS A 6 -6.64 26.43 18.26
C LYS A 6 -5.22 26.03 17.85
N GLU A 7 -4.85 24.77 18.06
CA GLU A 7 -3.64 24.21 17.45
C GLU A 7 -3.89 24.02 15.95
N GLU A 8 -3.05 24.68 15.14
CA GLU A 8 -3.01 24.54 13.70
C GLU A 8 -2.46 23.16 13.33
N LYS A 9 -3.30 22.36 12.65
CA LYS A 9 -2.89 21.22 11.85
C LYS A 9 -1.83 21.67 10.83
N LYS A 10 -0.56 21.35 11.07
CA LYS A 10 0.44 21.22 10.00
C LYS A 10 0.23 19.89 9.30
N ASN A 11 -0.70 19.87 8.33
CA ASN A 11 -0.73 18.87 7.27
C ASN A 11 -0.13 19.51 6.01
N ASN A 12 0.97 18.94 5.50
CA ASN A 12 1.24 18.77 4.07
C ASN A 12 2.54 17.97 3.90
N THR A 13 2.49 16.71 4.30
CA THR A 13 3.31 15.65 3.69
C THR A 13 2.46 15.11 2.55
N LEU A 14 2.85 15.37 1.30
CA LEU A 14 2.12 14.87 0.13
C LEU A 14 2.38 13.36 0.01
N LEU A 15 1.54 12.59 0.69
CA LEU A 15 1.44 11.14 0.60
C LEU A 15 0.50 10.82 -0.56
N LEU A 16 1.03 10.25 -1.65
CA LEU A 16 0.22 9.52 -2.62
C LEU A 16 0.70 8.07 -2.63
N VAL A 17 0.26 7.31 -1.63
CA VAL A 17 0.31 5.85 -1.65
C VAL A 17 -1.11 5.38 -1.94
N LEU A 18 -1.34 4.91 -3.15
CA LEU A 18 -2.44 4.00 -3.45
C LEU A 18 -1.96 3.07 -4.57
N VAL A 19 -1.97 1.79 -4.21
CA VAL A 19 -1.79 0.60 -5.04
C VAL A 19 -2.32 0.84 -6.45
N GLY A 20 -1.43 0.77 -7.42
CA GLY A 20 -1.76 0.92 -8.83
C GLY A 20 -0.79 0.12 -9.66
N ILE A 21 -1.06 -1.18 -9.78
CA ILE A 21 -0.66 -1.96 -10.95
C ILE A 21 -1.00 -1.10 -12.18
N MET A 22 0.01 -0.56 -12.85
CA MET A 22 -0.23 0.17 -14.09
C MET A 22 -0.68 -0.82 -15.16
N VAL A 23 -2.00 -0.84 -15.36
CA VAL A 23 -2.63 -1.22 -16.61
C VAL A 23 -2.05 -0.30 -17.68
N PHE A 24 -1.21 -0.86 -18.56
CA PHE A 24 -0.78 -0.16 -19.77
C PHE A 24 -1.98 -0.03 -20.72
N GLY A 25 -2.61 1.14 -20.68
CA GLY A 25 -3.60 1.57 -21.66
C GLY A 25 -2.92 2.16 -22.90
N THR A 26 -3.05 1.47 -24.02
CA THR A 26 -2.87 1.98 -25.37
C THR A 26 -3.74 3.21 -25.60
N VAL A 27 -3.18 4.34 -26.04
CA VAL A 27 -3.94 5.31 -26.84
C VAL A 27 -3.04 5.94 -27.90
N ALA A 28 -3.21 5.46 -29.13
CA ALA A 28 -2.94 6.22 -30.34
C ALA A 28 -4.07 7.26 -30.52
N GLY A 29 -3.72 8.50 -30.87
CA GLY A 29 -4.71 9.53 -31.19
C GLY A 29 -4.10 10.93 -31.23
N GLY A 30 -3.70 11.37 -32.42
CA GLY A 30 -3.01 12.64 -32.63
C GLY A 30 -3.88 13.88 -32.50
N LEU A 31 -3.22 15.01 -32.31
CA LEU A 31 -3.68 16.33 -32.72
C LEU A 31 -2.46 17.10 -33.24
N LEU A 32 -2.46 17.36 -34.54
CA LEU A 32 -1.45 18.11 -35.29
C LEU A 32 -1.60 19.61 -34.98
N PHE A 33 -0.51 20.25 -34.56
CA PHE A 33 -0.33 21.70 -34.71
C PHE A 33 1.00 21.94 -35.41
N GLN A 34 0.95 22.51 -36.62
CA GLN A 34 2.10 22.88 -37.44
C GLN A 34 2.84 24.07 -36.83
N SER A 35 4.16 23.99 -36.69
CA SER A 35 5.01 25.17 -36.52
C SER A 35 5.39 25.74 -37.90
N PRO A 36 5.70 27.06 -38.01
CA PRO A 36 6.01 27.68 -39.29
C PRO A 36 7.38 27.21 -39.82
N GLN A 37 7.44 27.06 -41.14
CA GLN A 37 8.68 26.83 -41.89
C GLN A 37 9.58 28.05 -41.84
N ASP A 38 10.88 27.83 -41.62
CA ASP A 38 11.96 28.37 -42.44
C ASP A 38 13.31 27.85 -41.90
N ASP A 39 13.96 26.98 -42.66
CA ASP A 39 15.39 27.13 -43.01
C ASP A 39 15.83 25.96 -43.92
N GLN A 40 16.14 26.32 -45.17
CA GLN A 40 16.80 25.47 -46.15
C GLN A 40 18.29 25.37 -45.80
N ALA A 41 18.68 24.31 -45.09
CA ALA A 41 20.10 23.98 -44.86
C ALA A 41 20.41 22.55 -45.35
N LEU A 42 21.12 22.50 -46.48
CA LEU A 42 22.08 21.48 -46.94
C LEU A 42 21.77 20.00 -46.63
N LEU A 43 21.38 19.26 -47.68
CA LEU A 43 21.32 17.80 -47.72
C LEU A 43 22.69 17.16 -47.44
N THR A 44 22.97 16.88 -46.18
CA THR A 44 23.80 15.75 -45.80
C THR A 44 22.87 14.58 -45.51
N THR A 45 23.12 13.41 -46.11
CA THR A 45 22.39 12.19 -45.78
C THR A 45 22.37 12.01 -44.27
N PRO A 46 21.19 11.81 -43.64
CA PRO A 46 21.15 11.56 -42.20
C PRO A 46 22.01 10.33 -41.93
N PRO A 47 22.83 10.35 -40.86
CA PRO A 47 23.52 9.14 -40.43
C PRO A 47 22.48 8.02 -40.25
N PRO A 48 22.87 6.74 -40.44
CA PRO A 48 21.95 5.64 -40.20
C PRO A 48 21.34 5.82 -38.81
N LEU A 49 20.01 5.71 -38.72
CA LEU A 49 19.32 5.63 -37.44
C LEU A 49 19.87 4.38 -36.73
N THR A 50 20.92 4.55 -35.93
CA THR A 50 21.19 3.67 -34.80
C THR A 50 19.90 3.69 -33.99
N LEU A 51 19.23 2.54 -33.90
CA LEU A 51 18.03 2.34 -33.09
C LEU A 51 18.26 3.07 -31.75
N GLY A 52 17.41 4.06 -31.48
CA GLY A 52 17.57 4.85 -30.26
C GLY A 52 17.46 3.95 -29.03
N PRO A 53 17.94 4.40 -27.85
CA PRO A 53 17.83 3.67 -26.59
C PRO A 53 16.38 3.35 -26.14
N GLN A 54 15.38 3.74 -26.93
CA GLN A 54 13.95 3.53 -26.72
C GLN A 54 13.44 2.12 -27.02
N GLU A 55 14.23 1.23 -27.65
CA GLU A 55 13.76 -0.12 -28.04
C GLU A 55 14.31 -1.27 -27.17
N GLU A 56 15.25 -0.99 -26.26
CA GLU A 56 15.79 -2.03 -25.38
C GLU A 56 14.79 -2.33 -24.27
N ILE A 57 14.13 -3.48 -24.34
CA ILE A 57 13.23 -3.97 -23.30
C ILE A 57 14.04 -4.80 -22.32
N VAL A 58 13.89 -4.50 -21.03
CA VAL A 58 14.40 -5.34 -19.94
C VAL A 58 13.25 -6.11 -19.31
N THR A 59 13.48 -7.39 -19.00
CA THR A 59 12.49 -8.22 -18.31
C THR A 59 12.87 -8.35 -16.85
N ILE A 60 11.96 -8.02 -15.96
CA ILE A 60 12.11 -8.18 -14.51
C ILE A 60 11.22 -9.33 -14.08
N LYS A 61 11.81 -10.32 -13.40
CA LYS A 61 11.10 -11.44 -12.79
C LYS A 61 11.02 -11.26 -11.28
N HIS A 62 9.81 -11.22 -10.75
CA HIS A 62 9.53 -11.21 -9.33
C HIS A 62 9.82 -12.59 -8.71
N ASN A 63 10.38 -12.61 -7.50
CA ASN A 63 10.72 -13.85 -6.78
C ASN A 63 9.94 -13.95 -5.45
N PRO A 64 8.60 -14.08 -5.49
CA PRO A 64 7.78 -14.19 -4.28
C PRO A 64 8.02 -15.50 -3.52
N SER A 65 7.57 -15.51 -2.27
CA SER A 65 7.39 -16.73 -1.47
C SER A 65 5.94 -16.82 -1.01
N ASN A 66 5.43 -18.03 -0.83
CA ASN A 66 4.11 -18.20 -0.23
C ASN A 66 4.21 -17.76 1.24
N THR A 67 3.45 -16.73 1.61
CA THR A 67 3.53 -16.13 2.95
C THR A 67 2.24 -15.39 3.30
N THR A 68 2.00 -15.20 4.59
CA THR A 68 0.94 -14.31 5.10
C THR A 68 1.58 -13.22 5.95
N LEU A 69 1.29 -11.98 5.62
CA LEU A 69 1.83 -10.79 6.26
C LEU A 69 0.72 -10.02 6.99
N VAL A 70 1.10 -9.34 8.06
CA VAL A 70 0.25 -8.35 8.72
C VAL A 70 0.81 -6.97 8.38
N THR A 71 0.04 -6.19 7.63
CA THR A 71 0.39 -4.84 7.19
C THR A 71 -0.49 -3.80 7.88
N THR A 72 -0.22 -2.52 7.67
CA THR A 72 -1.12 -1.44 8.10
C THR A 72 -2.50 -1.50 7.43
N ALA A 73 -2.61 -2.19 6.29
CA ALA A 73 -3.87 -2.44 5.59
C ALA A 73 -4.58 -3.73 6.04
N GLY A 74 -3.99 -4.49 6.96
CA GLY A 74 -4.51 -5.78 7.43
C GLY A 74 -3.70 -6.97 6.94
N TYR A 75 -4.32 -8.16 6.96
CA TYR A 75 -3.70 -9.40 6.50
C TYR A 75 -3.53 -9.42 4.98
N GLN A 76 -2.40 -9.93 4.50
CA GLN A 76 -2.16 -10.19 3.09
C GLN A 76 -1.53 -11.58 2.92
N THR A 77 -2.19 -12.46 2.19
CA THR A 77 -1.64 -13.76 1.80
C THR A 77 -1.13 -13.68 0.38
N ILE A 78 0.15 -13.96 0.22
CA ILE A 78 0.82 -14.02 -1.07
C ILE A 78 0.95 -15.47 -1.47
N THR A 79 0.46 -15.79 -2.66
CA THR A 79 0.72 -17.06 -3.32
C THR A 79 1.16 -16.80 -4.75
N TYR A 80 1.77 -17.77 -5.41
CA TYR A 80 2.20 -17.61 -6.80
C TYR A 80 2.24 -18.94 -7.53
N ASP A 81 2.18 -18.85 -8.85
CA ASP A 81 2.44 -19.92 -9.79
C ASP A 81 3.53 -19.51 -10.80
N ASN A 82 3.71 -20.27 -11.87
CA ASN A 82 4.73 -19.99 -12.88
C ASN A 82 4.50 -18.69 -13.67
N ASN A 83 3.32 -18.09 -13.58
CA ASN A 83 2.86 -16.99 -14.41
C ASN A 83 2.43 -15.77 -13.61
N SER A 84 1.84 -15.96 -12.43
CA SER A 84 1.20 -14.91 -11.66
C SER A 84 1.51 -15.00 -10.17
N ILE A 85 1.47 -13.83 -9.54
CA ILE A 85 1.47 -13.64 -8.09
C ILE A 85 0.06 -13.20 -7.71
N TYR A 86 -0.48 -13.83 -6.68
CA TYR A 86 -1.78 -13.52 -6.10
C TYR A 86 -1.56 -12.90 -4.72
N ILE A 87 -2.13 -11.73 -4.52
CA ILE A 87 -2.14 -11.01 -3.25
C ILE A 87 -3.58 -11.00 -2.77
N ASP A 88 -3.87 -11.82 -1.76
CA ASP A 88 -5.18 -11.92 -1.14
C ASP A 88 -5.21 -11.12 0.16
N SER A 89 -5.98 -10.02 0.17
CA SER A 89 -6.13 -9.15 1.36
C SER A 89 -7.34 -9.51 2.22
N ASN A 90 -7.97 -10.68 2.00
CA ASN A 90 -9.04 -11.16 2.87
C ASN A 90 -8.52 -11.52 4.27
N HIS A 91 -9.39 -11.42 5.27
CA HIS A 91 -9.08 -11.92 6.61
C HIS A 91 -8.82 -13.44 6.55
N PRO A 92 -7.85 -14.01 7.30
CA PRO A 92 -7.53 -15.44 7.23
C PRO A 92 -8.68 -16.40 7.56
N LEU A 93 -9.72 -15.90 8.23
CA LEU A 93 -10.91 -16.64 8.64
C LEU A 93 -12.14 -16.40 7.74
N VAL A 94 -12.01 -15.69 6.60
CA VAL A 94 -13.14 -15.53 5.67
C VAL A 94 -13.62 -16.90 5.16
N GLY A 95 -14.93 -17.03 4.93
CA GLY A 95 -15.55 -18.26 4.43
C GLY A 95 -15.53 -19.43 5.43
N SER A 96 -14.94 -19.26 6.62
CA SER A 96 -14.87 -20.30 7.63
C SER A 96 -16.05 -20.24 8.59
N THR A 97 -16.66 -21.39 8.87
CA THR A 97 -17.53 -21.56 10.03
C THR A 97 -16.68 -21.64 11.29
N LEU A 98 -17.01 -20.83 12.29
CA LEU A 98 -16.27 -20.73 13.54
C LEU A 98 -17.09 -21.29 14.70
N ILE A 99 -16.43 -22.01 15.60
CA ILE A 99 -17.03 -22.52 16.83
C ILE A 99 -16.42 -21.79 18.01
N PHE A 100 -17.24 -21.09 18.79
CA PHE A 100 -16.80 -20.40 20.00
C PHE A 100 -17.40 -21.03 21.24
N ASP A 101 -16.57 -21.35 22.22
CA ASP A 101 -17.01 -21.41 23.61
C ASP A 101 -16.90 -20.00 24.19
N ILE A 102 -17.99 -19.46 24.71
CA ILE A 102 -18.06 -18.15 25.34
C ILE A 102 -18.51 -18.35 26.78
N GLN A 103 -17.79 -17.82 27.74
CA GLN A 103 -18.17 -17.80 29.15
C GLN A 103 -18.17 -16.36 29.65
N VAL A 104 -19.33 -15.86 30.10
CA VAL A 104 -19.41 -14.52 30.70
C VAL A 104 -18.80 -14.55 32.09
N THR A 105 -17.79 -13.72 32.33
CA THR A 105 -17.14 -13.60 33.64
C THR A 105 -17.62 -12.38 34.42
N ASN A 106 -18.00 -11.31 33.73
CA ASN A 106 -18.50 -10.08 34.36
C ASN A 106 -19.46 -9.33 33.42
N ILE A 107 -20.41 -8.61 34.02
CA ILE A 107 -21.31 -7.67 33.33
C ILE A 107 -21.32 -6.37 34.13
N THR A 108 -21.01 -5.25 33.48
CA THR A 108 -21.04 -3.91 34.07
C THR A 108 -22.06 -3.05 33.33
N ARG A 109 -23.07 -2.57 34.06
CA ARG A 109 -24.12 -1.65 33.59
C ARG A 109 -24.28 -0.50 34.56
N GLU A 110 -24.33 0.72 34.03
CA GLU A 110 -24.57 1.90 34.86
C GLU A 110 -25.97 1.87 35.50
N ASN A 111 -26.05 2.25 36.78
CA ASN A 111 -27.30 2.38 37.54
C ASN A 111 -28.16 1.10 37.61
N PHE A 112 -27.56 -0.10 37.48
CA PHE A 112 -28.30 -1.34 37.67
C PHE A 112 -28.69 -1.53 39.14
N THR A 113 -30.00 -1.64 39.40
CA THR A 113 -30.56 -1.84 40.76
C THR A 113 -31.14 -3.25 40.96
N GLY A 114 -30.93 -4.17 40.01
CA GLY A 114 -31.46 -5.52 40.05
C GLY A 114 -30.54 -6.51 40.78
N ASP A 115 -30.95 -7.79 40.79
CA ASP A 115 -30.13 -8.87 41.33
C ASP A 115 -28.99 -9.22 40.36
N MET A 116 -27.76 -8.95 40.78
CA MET A 116 -26.53 -9.23 40.01
C MET A 116 -26.42 -10.71 39.58
N LYS A 117 -26.97 -11.66 40.34
CA LYS A 117 -26.92 -13.09 39.98
C LYS A 117 -27.83 -13.44 38.81
N ASN A 118 -28.85 -12.63 38.57
CA ASN A 118 -29.82 -12.82 37.49
C ASN A 118 -29.65 -11.80 36.36
N MET A 119 -28.64 -10.95 36.46
CA MET A 119 -28.28 -10.01 35.40
C MET A 119 -27.88 -10.79 34.14
N THR A 120 -28.45 -10.36 33.02
CA THR A 120 -28.17 -10.88 31.69
C THR A 120 -27.57 -9.79 30.83
N VAL A 121 -26.70 -10.18 29.89
CA VAL A 121 -26.08 -9.26 28.94
C VAL A 121 -27.15 -8.59 28.07
N GLU A 122 -27.14 -7.25 28.04
CA GLU A 122 -27.93 -6.41 27.13
C GLU A 122 -27.03 -5.47 26.33
N ALA A 123 -27.57 -4.91 25.24
CA ALA A 123 -26.83 -3.96 24.43
C ALA A 123 -26.44 -2.71 25.24
N GLY A 124 -25.20 -2.27 25.12
CA GLY A 124 -24.61 -1.18 25.88
C GLY A 124 -23.89 -1.61 27.16
N ASP A 125 -24.03 -2.85 27.61
CA ASP A 125 -23.25 -3.38 28.73
C ASP A 125 -21.78 -3.52 28.37
N VAL A 126 -20.90 -3.25 29.34
CA VAL A 126 -19.52 -3.72 29.27
C VAL A 126 -19.50 -5.16 29.78
N VAL A 127 -19.13 -6.10 28.90
CA VAL A 127 -19.12 -7.53 29.18
C VAL A 127 -17.68 -8.02 29.14
N GLU A 128 -17.31 -8.84 30.12
CA GLU A 128 -16.07 -9.58 30.10
C GLU A 128 -16.36 -11.07 29.84
N VAL A 129 -15.62 -11.68 28.92
CA VAL A 129 -15.79 -13.09 28.57
C VAL A 129 -14.46 -13.83 28.53
N ASN A 130 -14.47 -15.05 29.04
CA ASN A 130 -13.49 -16.04 28.61
C ASN A 130 -13.99 -16.71 27.33
N TYR A 131 -13.10 -16.95 26.36
CA TYR A 131 -13.48 -17.61 25.12
C TYR A 131 -12.39 -18.52 24.55
N THR A 132 -12.84 -19.45 23.71
CA THR A 132 -11.99 -20.26 22.85
C THR A 132 -12.65 -20.35 21.47
N GLY A 133 -11.99 -19.81 20.45
CA GLY A 133 -12.41 -19.89 19.05
C GLY A 133 -11.71 -21.04 18.32
N ARG A 134 -12.49 -21.85 17.61
CA ARG A 134 -12.04 -23.02 16.84
C ARG A 134 -12.59 -23.01 15.43
N LEU A 135 -11.86 -23.63 14.51
CA LEU A 135 -12.40 -24.00 13.20
C LEU A 135 -13.33 -25.22 13.35
N ALA A 136 -14.14 -25.50 12.33
CA ALA A 136 -15.01 -26.69 12.31
C ALA A 136 -14.26 -28.03 12.49
N GLY A 137 -12.97 -28.09 12.11
CA GLY A 137 -12.08 -29.24 12.34
C GLY A 137 -11.63 -29.41 13.80
N GLY A 138 -11.93 -28.44 14.67
CA GLY A 138 -11.59 -28.44 16.10
C GLY A 138 -10.29 -27.71 16.44
N GLU A 139 -9.51 -27.27 15.45
CA GLU A 139 -8.28 -26.52 15.70
C GLU A 139 -8.57 -25.15 16.32
N VAL A 140 -7.92 -24.85 17.44
CA VAL A 140 -7.99 -23.55 18.11
C VAL A 140 -7.19 -22.53 17.31
N PHE A 141 -7.83 -21.41 16.95
CA PHE A 141 -7.17 -20.27 16.33
C PHE A 141 -6.92 -19.13 17.32
N ASP A 142 -7.73 -19.01 18.37
CA ASP A 142 -7.56 -17.98 19.39
C ASP A 142 -8.25 -18.38 20.71
N THR A 143 -7.73 -17.90 21.83
CA THR A 143 -8.33 -18.14 23.16
C THR A 143 -7.86 -17.10 24.18
N SER A 144 -8.74 -16.73 25.11
CA SER A 144 -8.38 -15.95 26.31
C SER A 144 -7.86 -16.83 27.45
N ARG A 145 -7.91 -18.16 27.31
CA ARG A 145 -7.62 -19.14 28.37
C ARG A 145 -6.21 -19.70 28.26
N HIS A 146 -5.37 -19.42 29.25
CA HIS A 146 -3.98 -19.87 29.25
C HIS A 146 -3.87 -21.40 29.22
N GLU A 147 -4.73 -22.09 29.97
CA GLU A 147 -4.79 -23.54 30.07
C GLU A 147 -5.10 -24.24 28.74
N ILE A 148 -5.83 -23.57 27.84
CA ILE A 148 -6.10 -24.08 26.49
C ILE A 148 -4.88 -23.83 25.58
N ALA A 149 -4.28 -22.65 25.71
CA ALA A 149 -3.13 -22.25 24.90
C ALA A 149 -1.89 -23.11 25.13
N ILE A 150 -1.64 -23.57 26.36
CA ILE A 150 -0.46 -24.41 26.68
C ILE A 150 -0.72 -25.91 26.56
N ASN A 151 -1.95 -26.33 26.26
CA ASN A 151 -2.29 -27.75 26.20
C ASN A 151 -2.00 -28.33 24.81
N ASP A 152 -0.91 -29.09 24.71
CA ASP A 152 -0.46 -29.73 23.46
C ASP A 152 -1.43 -30.80 22.92
N SER A 153 -2.35 -31.30 23.74
CA SER A 153 -3.38 -32.24 23.29
C SER A 153 -4.53 -31.56 22.53
N ILE A 154 -4.62 -30.23 22.58
CA ILE A 154 -5.62 -29.45 21.85
C ILE A 154 -5.00 -28.97 20.54
N PRO A 155 -5.53 -29.40 19.37
CA PRO A 155 -4.99 -28.99 18.09
C PRO A 155 -5.12 -27.49 17.90
N LYS A 156 -4.12 -26.88 17.29
CA LYS A 156 -4.03 -25.44 17.03
C LYS A 156 -3.72 -25.24 15.56
N VAL A 157 -4.23 -24.15 15.00
CA VAL A 157 -3.83 -23.72 13.66
C VAL A 157 -2.32 -23.43 13.64
N SER A 158 -1.66 -23.63 12.50
CA SER A 158 -0.20 -23.47 12.38
C SER A 158 0.28 -22.04 12.68
N TRP A 159 -0.61 -21.05 12.58
CA TRP A 159 -0.38 -19.64 12.90
C TRP A 159 -0.89 -19.24 14.30
N PHE A 160 -1.22 -20.18 15.18
CA PHE A 160 -1.57 -19.88 16.56
C PHE A 160 -0.35 -19.25 17.27
N ASN A 161 -0.57 -18.09 17.89
CA ASN A 161 0.48 -17.39 18.61
C ASN A 161 0.13 -17.25 20.09
N MET A 162 1.12 -17.47 20.95
CA MET A 162 0.94 -17.26 22.38
C MET A 162 0.72 -15.78 22.68
N ARG A 163 -0.34 -15.48 23.44
CA ARG A 163 -0.59 -14.13 23.95
C ARG A 163 0.46 -13.76 24.99
N GLN A 164 0.77 -12.47 25.05
CA GLN A 164 1.59 -11.92 26.15
C GLN A 164 0.86 -12.02 27.50
N LEU A 165 -0.46 -11.86 27.50
CA LEU A 165 -1.31 -11.95 28.67
C LEU A 165 -2.64 -12.65 28.34
N TYR A 166 -3.05 -13.56 29.22
CA TYR A 166 -4.32 -14.28 29.14
C TYR A 166 -5.25 -13.74 30.23
N GLN A 167 -6.32 -13.08 29.81
CA GLN A 167 -7.35 -12.50 30.67
C GLN A 167 -8.67 -12.42 29.90
N PRO A 168 -9.83 -12.33 30.59
CA PRO A 168 -11.11 -12.14 29.93
C PRO A 168 -11.08 -10.97 28.94
N LEU A 169 -11.74 -11.15 27.79
CA LEU A 169 -11.92 -10.12 26.79
C LEU A 169 -13.09 -9.23 27.18
N ALA A 170 -12.83 -7.92 27.30
CA ALA A 170 -13.85 -6.92 27.56
C ALA A 170 -14.33 -6.28 26.24
N PHE A 171 -15.64 -6.16 26.06
CA PHE A 171 -16.26 -5.45 24.93
C PHE A 171 -17.61 -4.85 25.33
N ILE A 172 -18.13 -3.93 24.51
CA ILE A 172 -19.47 -3.37 24.68
C ILE A 172 -20.44 -4.19 23.82
N ALA A 173 -21.41 -4.85 24.46
CA ALA A 173 -22.39 -5.65 23.76
C ALA A 173 -23.24 -4.79 22.81
N GLY A 174 -23.43 -5.25 21.57
CA GLY A 174 -24.16 -4.55 20.51
C GLY A 174 -23.46 -3.34 19.91
N ALA A 175 -22.20 -3.05 20.28
CA ALA A 175 -21.45 -1.91 19.76
C ALA A 175 -20.69 -2.20 18.44
N GLY A 176 -20.75 -3.44 17.94
CA GLY A 176 -20.03 -3.85 16.72
C GLY A 176 -18.51 -3.99 16.92
N MET A 177 -18.06 -4.19 18.17
CA MET A 177 -16.65 -4.44 18.49
C MET A 177 -16.23 -5.89 18.20
N MET A 178 -17.19 -6.80 18.14
CA MET A 178 -17.01 -8.23 17.87
C MET A 178 -17.70 -8.60 16.57
N ILE A 179 -17.33 -9.76 16.00
CA ILE A 179 -18.09 -10.35 14.89
C ILE A 179 -19.55 -10.57 15.32
N GLN A 180 -20.48 -10.41 14.38
CA GLN A 180 -21.91 -10.36 14.67
C GLN A 180 -22.38 -11.57 15.47
N GLY A 181 -22.08 -12.79 15.03
CA GLY A 181 -22.52 -14.01 15.70
C GLY A 181 -22.00 -14.14 17.14
N PHE A 182 -20.81 -13.60 17.44
CA PHE A 182 -20.24 -13.65 18.78
C PHE A 182 -20.97 -12.69 19.71
N ASP A 183 -21.18 -11.45 19.27
CA ASP A 183 -21.92 -10.43 20.02
C ASP A 183 -23.35 -10.92 20.30
N GLU A 184 -24.02 -11.44 19.27
CA GLU A 184 -25.37 -11.97 19.39
C GLU A 184 -25.47 -13.18 20.32
N ALA A 185 -24.48 -14.08 20.30
CA ALA A 185 -24.44 -15.24 21.19
C ALA A 185 -24.28 -14.85 22.67
N ALA A 186 -23.52 -13.79 22.94
CA ALA A 186 -23.31 -13.28 24.29
C ALA A 186 -24.58 -12.64 24.88
N ARG A 187 -25.45 -12.07 24.05
CA ARG A 187 -26.72 -11.46 24.51
C ARG A 187 -27.57 -12.45 25.29
N GLY A 188 -28.15 -11.97 26.38
CA GLY A 188 -29.01 -12.77 27.27
C GLY A 188 -28.26 -13.76 28.17
N MET A 189 -26.95 -13.95 28.01
CA MET A 189 -26.17 -14.83 28.90
C MET A 189 -26.04 -14.21 30.29
N LYS A 190 -26.01 -15.05 31.32
CA LYS A 190 -25.74 -14.66 32.70
C LYS A 190 -24.26 -14.79 33.06
N ILE A 191 -23.85 -14.12 34.13
CA ILE A 191 -22.52 -14.31 34.73
C ILE A 191 -22.31 -15.80 35.07
N ASN A 192 -21.14 -16.32 34.69
CA ASN A 192 -20.71 -17.72 34.75
C ASN A 192 -21.39 -18.68 33.76
N GLU A 193 -22.36 -18.23 32.96
CA GLU A 193 -22.93 -19.05 31.90
C GLU A 193 -21.90 -19.31 30.81
N THR A 194 -21.85 -20.53 30.30
CA THR A 194 -21.05 -20.91 29.14
C THR A 194 -21.97 -21.34 28.01
N LYS A 195 -21.70 -20.83 26.81
CA LYS A 195 -22.43 -21.17 25.59
C LYS A 195 -21.42 -21.54 24.51
N THR A 196 -21.67 -22.65 23.84
CA THR A 196 -20.97 -22.99 22.59
C THR A 196 -21.87 -22.54 21.43
N VAL A 197 -21.32 -21.73 20.53
CA VAL A 197 -22.03 -21.22 19.36
C VAL A 197 -21.26 -21.54 18.08
N GLU A 198 -21.99 -21.93 17.05
CA GLU A 198 -21.52 -22.02 15.67
C GLU A 198 -21.85 -20.70 14.97
N ILE A 199 -20.84 -20.04 14.41
CA ILE A 199 -20.95 -18.77 13.71
C ILE A 199 -20.63 -19.04 12.24
N LEU A 200 -21.63 -18.84 11.38
CA LEU A 200 -21.46 -18.98 9.94
C LEU A 200 -20.60 -17.85 9.37
N PRO A 201 -19.98 -18.01 8.19
CA PRO A 201 -19.14 -16.98 7.60
C PRO A 201 -19.79 -15.60 7.55
N GLU A 202 -21.06 -15.52 7.15
CA GLU A 202 -21.86 -14.30 7.08
C GLU A 202 -22.03 -13.56 8.42
N GLU A 203 -21.96 -14.26 9.54
CA GLU A 203 -22.04 -13.71 10.90
C GLU A 203 -20.65 -13.52 11.53
N GLY A 204 -19.61 -14.04 10.86
CA GLY A 204 -18.22 -14.01 11.27
C GLY A 204 -17.41 -12.96 10.51
N TYR A 205 -16.42 -13.44 9.74
CA TYR A 205 -15.53 -12.58 8.95
C TYR A 205 -16.01 -12.35 7.52
N GLY A 206 -17.21 -12.80 7.19
CA GLY A 206 -17.79 -12.73 5.85
C GLY A 206 -17.34 -13.85 4.93
N LEU A 207 -17.92 -13.86 3.73
CA LEU A 207 -17.47 -14.69 2.62
C LEU A 207 -16.21 -14.11 1.97
N HIS A 208 -15.50 -14.94 1.24
CA HIS A 208 -14.35 -14.50 0.45
C HIS A 208 -14.76 -13.38 -0.52
N ASN A 209 -14.04 -12.26 -0.48
CA ASN A 209 -14.25 -11.15 -1.38
C ASN A 209 -13.22 -11.19 -2.50
N SER A 210 -13.67 -11.53 -3.71
CA SER A 210 -12.83 -11.57 -4.91
C SER A 210 -12.25 -10.22 -5.30
N SER A 211 -12.84 -9.10 -4.87
CA SER A 211 -12.29 -7.76 -5.11
C SER A 211 -11.07 -7.45 -4.25
N LEU A 212 -10.82 -8.23 -3.20
CA LEU A 212 -9.62 -8.16 -2.36
C LEU A 212 -8.51 -9.13 -2.83
N LEU A 213 -8.77 -9.88 -3.91
CA LEU A 213 -7.78 -10.72 -4.57
C LEU A 213 -7.21 -9.99 -5.78
N GLN A 214 -5.93 -9.64 -5.70
CA GLN A 214 -5.21 -9.00 -6.79
C GLN A 214 -4.25 -9.99 -7.43
N ALA A 215 -4.22 -10.04 -8.76
CA ALA A 215 -3.23 -10.81 -9.51
C ALA A 215 -2.29 -9.86 -10.25
N MET A 216 -1.00 -10.19 -10.25
CA MET A 216 0.01 -9.51 -11.04
C MET A 216 0.92 -10.53 -11.74
N PRO A 217 1.44 -10.21 -12.94
CA PRO A 217 2.32 -11.14 -13.64
C PRO A 217 3.65 -11.30 -12.90
N ILE A 218 4.19 -12.52 -12.91
CA ILE A 218 5.49 -12.82 -12.30
C ILE A 218 6.66 -12.17 -13.06
N THR A 219 6.48 -11.92 -14.36
CA THR A 219 7.43 -11.17 -15.19
C THR A 219 6.82 -9.88 -15.71
N GLN A 220 7.63 -8.83 -15.79
CA GLN A 220 7.24 -7.54 -16.34
C GLN A 220 8.31 -7.04 -17.29
N SER A 221 7.88 -6.50 -18.42
CA SER A 221 8.75 -5.86 -19.40
C SER A 221 8.78 -4.36 -19.17
N TRP A 222 9.99 -3.79 -19.12
CA TRP A 222 10.22 -2.37 -18.93
C TRP A 222 11.02 -1.82 -20.10
N GLN A 223 10.66 -0.63 -20.56
CA GLN A 223 11.49 0.09 -21.51
C GLN A 223 12.73 0.58 -20.77
N LYS A 224 13.91 0.27 -21.28
CA LYS A 224 15.16 0.77 -20.70
C LYS A 224 15.39 2.24 -21.06
N GLY A 225 14.83 2.71 -22.15
CA GLY A 225 14.79 4.12 -22.52
C GLY A 225 13.66 4.87 -21.82
N MET A 226 13.94 6.11 -21.42
CA MET A 226 12.95 7.03 -20.85
C MET A 226 13.14 8.43 -21.46
N GLU A 227 12.03 9.07 -21.80
CA GLU A 227 12.03 10.45 -22.30
C GLU A 227 11.42 11.39 -21.27
N LEU A 228 12.15 12.44 -20.93
CA LEU A 228 11.67 13.53 -20.09
C LEU A 228 11.59 14.82 -20.90
N LYS A 229 10.58 15.64 -20.58
CA LYS A 229 10.54 17.02 -21.06
C LYS A 229 11.64 17.82 -20.39
N LYS A 230 12.42 18.55 -21.19
CA LYS A 230 13.45 19.46 -20.67
C LYS A 230 12.85 20.64 -19.92
N TYR A 231 11.67 21.08 -20.35
CA TYR A 231 10.92 22.16 -19.72
C TYR A 231 9.75 21.61 -18.91
N ILE A 232 9.62 22.08 -17.68
CA ILE A 232 8.46 21.82 -16.83
C ILE A 232 7.78 23.12 -16.48
N GLU A 233 6.45 23.10 -16.50
CA GLU A 233 5.59 24.23 -16.16
C GLU A 233 4.98 23.99 -14.79
N LEU A 234 5.10 24.97 -13.89
CA LEU A 234 4.62 24.89 -12.51
C LEU A 234 3.94 26.20 -12.11
N THR A 235 3.02 26.13 -11.16
CA THR A 235 2.61 27.33 -10.40
C THR A 235 3.73 27.75 -9.45
N LYS A 236 3.75 28.99 -8.97
CA LYS A 236 4.75 29.45 -7.99
C LYS A 236 4.70 28.65 -6.69
N ASP A 237 3.50 28.30 -6.25
CA ASP A 237 3.30 27.45 -5.07
C ASP A 237 3.85 26.03 -5.28
N ALA A 238 3.60 25.43 -6.45
CA ALA A 238 4.15 24.11 -6.78
C ALA A 238 5.68 24.14 -6.93
N PHE A 239 6.22 25.20 -7.53
CA PHE A 239 7.67 25.42 -7.62
C PHE A 239 8.29 25.49 -6.22
N LYS A 240 7.72 26.30 -5.32
CA LYS A 240 8.20 26.41 -3.93
C LYS A 240 8.07 25.10 -3.16
N GLY A 241 6.98 24.36 -3.35
CA GLY A 241 6.81 23.04 -2.75
C GLY A 241 7.86 22.02 -3.22
N ARG A 242 8.26 22.09 -4.50
CA ARG A 242 9.20 21.13 -5.10
C ARG A 242 10.67 21.49 -4.91
N PHE A 243 11.02 22.76 -5.04
CA PHE A 243 12.40 23.24 -5.06
C PHE A 243 12.77 24.11 -3.86
N GLY A 244 11.80 24.42 -2.98
CA GLY A 244 12.02 25.26 -1.80
C GLY A 244 11.94 26.76 -2.10
N ASP A 245 12.46 27.56 -1.17
CA ASP A 245 12.46 29.03 -1.24
C ASP A 245 13.57 29.57 -2.15
N ILE A 246 13.47 29.26 -3.45
CA ILE A 246 14.38 29.79 -4.48
C ILE A 246 13.80 31.07 -5.05
N ASN A 247 14.63 32.10 -5.23
CA ASN A 247 14.21 33.34 -5.85
C ASN A 247 13.81 33.10 -7.32
N ILE A 248 12.56 33.39 -7.65
CA ILE A 248 12.00 33.16 -8.98
C ILE A 248 12.35 34.35 -9.86
N THR A 249 13.46 34.23 -10.60
CA THR A 249 13.91 35.23 -11.56
C THR A 249 14.48 34.52 -12.77
N LYS A 250 14.01 34.90 -13.97
CA LYS A 250 14.55 34.37 -15.24
C LYS A 250 16.08 34.33 -15.25
N GLY A 251 16.64 33.16 -15.59
CA GLY A 251 18.06 32.87 -15.62
C GLY A 251 18.67 32.43 -14.28
N ALA A 252 17.93 32.46 -13.17
CA ALA A 252 18.42 31.93 -11.90
C ALA A 252 18.71 30.43 -12.04
N ILE A 253 19.91 30.02 -11.65
CA ILE A 253 20.36 28.63 -11.65
C ILE A 253 20.29 28.09 -10.23
N PHE A 254 19.80 26.87 -10.08
CA PHE A 254 19.70 26.19 -8.80
C PHE A 254 19.93 24.68 -8.95
N ASN A 255 20.36 24.02 -7.88
CA ASN A 255 20.49 22.57 -7.84
C ASN A 255 19.10 21.93 -7.72
N VAL A 256 18.87 20.85 -8.47
CA VAL A 256 17.64 20.07 -8.36
C VAL A 256 17.80 19.08 -7.20
N PRO A 257 16.96 19.15 -6.15
CA PRO A 257 17.07 18.28 -4.98
C PRO A 257 17.06 16.79 -5.37
N GLY A 258 17.98 16.03 -4.78
CA GLY A 258 18.10 14.59 -5.03
C GLY A 258 18.82 14.22 -6.34
N THR A 259 19.39 15.19 -7.05
CA THR A 259 20.14 14.95 -8.30
C THR A 259 21.50 15.66 -8.29
N ASN A 260 22.38 15.25 -9.19
CA ASN A 260 23.69 15.86 -9.39
C ASN A 260 23.70 17.02 -10.40
N PHE A 261 22.54 17.42 -10.94
CA PHE A 261 22.45 18.43 -11.98
C PHE A 261 21.61 19.64 -11.57
N ASN A 262 21.76 20.72 -12.35
CA ASN A 262 21.12 22.00 -12.08
C ASN A 262 19.89 22.21 -12.96
N ALA A 263 19.06 23.19 -12.60
CA ALA A 263 18.01 23.72 -13.44
C ALA A 263 18.12 25.24 -13.48
N SER A 264 17.47 25.85 -14.47
CA SER A 264 17.33 27.29 -14.56
C SER A 264 15.89 27.73 -14.73
N ILE A 265 15.57 28.95 -14.30
CA ILE A 265 14.27 29.55 -14.57
C ILE A 265 14.28 30.09 -16.01
N TYR A 266 13.61 29.38 -16.91
CA TYR A 266 13.54 29.74 -18.32
C TYR A 266 12.67 30.98 -18.55
N TYR A 267 11.52 31.01 -17.88
CA TYR A 267 10.56 32.10 -17.95
C TYR A 267 9.65 32.09 -16.72
N ASP A 268 9.21 33.28 -16.29
CA ASP A 268 8.20 33.44 -15.25
C ASP A 268 7.19 34.52 -15.65
N ALA A 269 5.90 34.25 -15.46
CA ALA A 269 4.82 35.22 -15.74
C ALA A 269 3.57 34.94 -14.91
N GLY A 270 3.08 35.96 -14.21
CA GLY A 270 1.93 35.82 -13.32
C GLY A 270 2.22 34.76 -12.25
N ASP A 271 1.47 33.66 -12.27
CA ASP A 271 1.67 32.50 -11.40
C ASP A 271 2.45 31.35 -12.07
N LEU A 272 2.74 31.43 -13.37
CA LEU A 272 3.48 30.41 -14.10
C LEU A 272 4.99 30.58 -13.92
N VAL A 273 5.68 29.47 -13.68
CA VAL A 273 7.13 29.33 -13.71
C VAL A 273 7.49 28.19 -14.65
N VAL A 274 8.33 28.47 -15.63
CA VAL A 274 8.91 27.46 -16.53
C VAL A 274 10.35 27.20 -16.11
N VAL A 275 10.62 25.96 -15.74
CA VAL A 275 11.96 25.51 -15.34
C VAL A 275 12.56 24.71 -16.48
N GLU A 276 13.77 25.08 -16.90
CA GLU A 276 14.60 24.31 -17.81
C GLU A 276 15.56 23.44 -17.01
N MET A 277 15.47 22.14 -17.21
CA MET A 277 16.38 21.15 -16.62
C MET A 277 17.70 21.16 -17.41
N LEU A 278 18.83 21.21 -16.69
CA LEU A 278 20.18 21.30 -17.26
C LEU A 278 21.07 20.11 -16.86
N PRO A 279 20.69 18.85 -17.16
CA PRO A 279 21.61 17.73 -17.00
C PRO A 279 22.71 17.74 -18.06
N GLY A 280 23.87 17.24 -17.68
CA GLY A 280 24.92 16.80 -18.58
C GLY A 280 24.67 15.37 -19.06
N GLN A 281 25.16 15.05 -20.25
CA GLN A 281 25.24 13.66 -20.69
C GLN A 281 26.15 12.87 -19.74
N GLY A 282 25.68 11.70 -19.28
CA GLY A 282 26.34 10.88 -18.27
C GLY A 282 25.91 11.17 -16.84
N ASP A 283 25.09 12.20 -16.60
CA ASP A 283 24.53 12.44 -15.26
C ASP A 283 23.60 11.30 -14.85
N VAL A 284 23.67 10.96 -13.56
CA VAL A 284 22.89 9.87 -12.97
C VAL A 284 21.73 10.44 -12.18
N VAL A 285 20.53 9.95 -12.48
CA VAL A 285 19.27 10.37 -11.90
C VAL A 285 18.65 9.20 -11.15
N ARG A 286 18.32 9.41 -9.88
CA ARG A 286 17.55 8.50 -9.05
C ARG A 286 16.10 8.98 -9.00
N PHE A 287 15.18 8.17 -9.49
CA PHE A 287 13.74 8.42 -9.33
C PHE A 287 13.26 7.76 -8.04
N TYR A 288 12.29 8.37 -7.36
CA TYR A 288 11.71 7.78 -6.16
C TYR A 288 10.90 6.52 -6.50
N GLU A 289 10.28 6.53 -7.68
CA GLU A 289 9.40 5.50 -8.19
C GLU A 289 10.13 4.22 -8.64
N TYR A 290 11.45 4.30 -8.83
CA TYR A 290 12.25 3.20 -9.37
C TYR A 290 13.35 2.79 -8.39
N PRO A 291 13.54 1.47 -8.16
CA PRO A 291 14.62 0.98 -7.29
C PRO A 291 16.01 1.01 -7.94
N TRP A 292 16.14 1.55 -9.16
CA TRP A 292 17.39 1.66 -9.91
C TRP A 292 17.70 3.10 -10.33
N ASP A 293 18.95 3.31 -10.72
CA ASP A 293 19.43 4.58 -11.24
C ASP A 293 19.21 4.67 -12.75
N SER A 294 19.20 5.88 -13.30
CA SER A 294 19.13 6.11 -14.75
C SER A 294 20.19 7.10 -15.19
N THR A 295 20.79 6.89 -16.35
CA THR A 295 21.83 7.76 -16.89
C THR A 295 21.28 8.60 -18.04
N VAL A 296 21.59 9.89 -18.05
CA VAL A 296 21.27 10.80 -19.16
C VAL A 296 22.11 10.42 -20.37
N VAL A 297 21.46 9.97 -21.44
CA VAL A 297 22.13 9.54 -22.68
C VAL A 297 22.22 10.64 -23.72
N SER A 298 21.25 11.55 -23.77
CA SER A 298 21.31 12.73 -24.64
C SER A 298 20.37 13.83 -24.14
N VAL A 299 20.73 15.08 -24.46
CA VAL A 299 19.90 16.27 -24.20
C VAL A 299 19.66 16.96 -25.54
N LEU A 300 18.41 16.96 -25.98
CA LEU A 300 17.95 17.54 -27.24
C LEU A 300 17.15 18.82 -26.96
N PRO A 301 16.85 19.65 -27.98
CA PRO A 301 15.94 20.77 -27.82
C PRO A 301 14.58 20.31 -27.26
N GLY A 302 14.27 20.71 -26.02
CA GLY A 302 13.00 20.38 -25.37
C GLY A 302 12.91 19.00 -24.72
N GLN A 303 13.93 18.15 -24.84
CA GLN A 303 13.86 16.75 -24.42
C GLN A 303 15.16 16.27 -23.77
N ILE A 304 15.04 15.41 -22.77
CA ILE A 304 16.14 14.69 -22.13
C ILE A 304 15.85 13.20 -22.29
N ASN A 305 16.79 12.46 -22.85
CA ASN A 305 16.70 11.01 -22.96
C ASN A 305 17.56 10.37 -21.88
N LEU A 306 16.99 9.39 -21.19
CA LEU A 306 17.67 8.60 -20.16
C LEU A 306 17.64 7.13 -20.52
N LYS A 307 18.57 6.39 -19.92
CA LYS A 307 18.61 4.93 -19.95
C LYS A 307 18.66 4.39 -18.52
N HIS A 308 17.78 3.47 -18.17
CA HIS A 308 17.80 2.79 -16.89
C HIS A 308 19.06 1.91 -16.78
N ASN A 309 19.75 2.04 -15.64
CA ASN A 309 20.95 1.30 -15.30
C ASN A 309 20.52 -0.06 -14.72
N LEU A 310 20.09 -0.94 -15.61
CA LEU A 310 19.66 -2.31 -15.30
C LEU A 310 20.47 -3.30 -16.13
N GLU A 311 21.09 -4.25 -15.44
CA GLU A 311 21.89 -5.33 -16.00
C GLU A 311 21.30 -6.70 -15.64
N SER A 312 21.45 -7.67 -16.55
CA SER A 312 21.00 -9.04 -16.29
C SER A 312 21.68 -9.60 -15.04
N GLY A 313 20.89 -10.16 -14.14
CA GLY A 313 21.33 -10.66 -12.83
C GLY A 313 21.16 -9.66 -11.68
N ASP A 314 20.86 -8.39 -11.96
CA ASP A 314 20.59 -7.40 -10.91
C ASP A 314 19.43 -7.85 -10.02
N VAL A 315 19.60 -7.66 -8.71
CA VAL A 315 18.56 -7.90 -7.71
C VAL A 315 18.00 -6.56 -7.25
N ILE A 316 16.71 -6.37 -7.48
CA ILE A 316 16.01 -5.13 -7.14
C ILE A 316 14.86 -5.42 -6.19
N GLN A 317 14.54 -4.47 -5.32
CA GLN A 317 13.38 -4.56 -4.44
C GLN A 317 12.49 -3.34 -4.68
N PHE A 318 11.26 -3.58 -5.15
CA PHE A 318 10.29 -2.50 -5.26
C PHE A 318 9.77 -2.13 -3.88
N GLU A 319 9.57 -0.84 -3.65
CA GLU A 319 9.03 -0.35 -2.39
C GLU A 319 7.64 -0.96 -2.13
N GLY A 320 7.42 -1.42 -0.91
CA GLY A 320 6.15 -2.05 -0.49
C GLY A 320 5.99 -3.51 -0.89
N LEU A 321 6.88 -4.08 -1.73
CA LEU A 321 6.84 -5.52 -2.03
C LEU A 321 7.71 -6.31 -1.03
N PRO A 322 7.19 -7.43 -0.50
CA PRO A 322 7.92 -8.27 0.46
C PRO A 322 8.87 -9.27 -0.21
N TRP A 323 9.13 -9.11 -1.51
CA TRP A 323 10.04 -9.95 -2.27
C TRP A 323 10.98 -9.12 -3.13
N ASN A 324 12.11 -9.74 -3.50
CA ASN A 324 13.03 -9.18 -4.48
C ASN A 324 12.66 -9.66 -5.89
N SER A 325 13.14 -8.92 -6.88
CA SER A 325 13.03 -9.27 -8.30
C SER A 325 14.41 -9.37 -8.92
N THR A 326 14.52 -10.16 -9.97
CA THR A 326 15.74 -10.36 -10.74
C THR A 326 15.54 -9.79 -12.14
N VAL A 327 16.49 -8.98 -12.59
CA VAL A 327 16.57 -8.58 -13.99
C VAL A 327 17.06 -9.79 -14.80
N LEU A 328 16.31 -10.17 -15.84
CA LEU A 328 16.66 -11.25 -16.76
C LEU A 328 17.52 -10.73 -17.91
#